data_AF-Q0PYH9-F1
#
_entry.id   AF-Q0PYH9-F1
#
_cell.length_a   1.000
_cell.length_b   1.000
_cell.length_c   1.000
_cell.angle_alpha   90.00
_cell.angle_beta   90.00
_cell.angle_gamma   90.00
#
_symmetry.space_group_name_H-M   'P 1'
#
loop_
_entity.id
_entity.type
_entity.pdbx_description
1 polymer ?
#
loop_
_entity_poly.entity_id
_entity_poly.type
_entity_poly.pdbx_seq_one_letter_code
_entity_poly.pdbx_strand_id
1 'polypeptide(L)'
;MVLPRDGLKDGAGKPLRYDRVYYIGEHDLYVPRDENGKYKTYESVGESYADTMELMRKLIPTHVVFNGKVGALTGKNAMKANVGETVLIVHSQANRDSRPHLIGGHGDHVWATGKF
;
A
#
# COMPACT_ATOMS: atom_id res chain seq x y z
N MET A 1 -2.34 -11.95 5.77
CA MET A 1 -1.29 -12.95 5.52
C MET A 1 -1.49 -14.10 6.51
N VAL A 2 -1.47 -15.35 6.06
CA VAL A 2 -1.51 -16.53 6.94
C VAL A 2 -0.32 -17.39 6.56
N LEU A 3 0.58 -17.66 7.50
CA LEU A 3 1.81 -18.40 7.22
C LEU A 3 1.54 -19.91 7.19
N PRO A 4 2.14 -20.67 6.25
CA PRO A 4 2.26 -22.11 6.35
C PRO A 4 2.91 -22.50 7.68
N ARG A 5 2.52 -23.67 8.21
CA ARG A 5 3.01 -24.16 9.50
C ARG A 5 4.54 -24.28 9.57
N ASP A 6 5.18 -24.52 8.43
CA ASP A 6 6.62 -24.70 8.26
C ASP A 6 7.33 -23.47 7.64
N GLY A 7 6.62 -22.35 7.51
CA GLY A 7 7.16 -21.10 6.98
C GLY A 7 7.12 -20.98 5.45
N LEU A 8 7.69 -19.89 4.93
CA LEU A 8 7.74 -19.64 3.49
C LEU A 8 8.74 -20.59 2.81
N LYS A 9 8.44 -20.95 1.55
CA LYS A 9 9.33 -21.76 0.72
C LYS A 9 9.43 -21.19 -0.69
N ASP A 10 10.57 -21.35 -1.35
CA ASP A 10 10.70 -21.00 -2.76
C ASP A 10 9.94 -21.99 -3.68
N GLY A 11 9.98 -21.74 -4.99
CA GLY A 11 9.33 -22.62 -5.98
C GLY A 11 9.92 -24.04 -6.05
N ALA A 12 11.09 -24.29 -5.46
CA ALA A 12 11.72 -25.60 -5.35
C ALA A 12 11.49 -26.25 -3.96
N GLY A 13 10.71 -25.61 -3.09
CA GLY A 13 10.42 -26.10 -1.74
C GLY A 13 11.50 -25.81 -0.70
N LYS A 14 12.52 -25.00 -1.01
CA LYS A 14 13.56 -24.62 -0.05
C LYS A 14 13.04 -23.55 0.91
N PRO A 15 13.36 -23.61 2.22
CA PRO A 15 12.88 -22.62 3.18
C PRO A 15 13.37 -21.19 2.85
N LEU A 16 12.47 -20.22 2.94
CA LEU A 16 12.75 -18.79 2.85
C LEU A 16 12.53 -18.15 4.23
N ARG A 17 13.53 -17.44 4.71
CA ARG A 17 13.49 -16.70 5.97
C ARG A 17 13.64 -15.21 5.69
N TYR A 18 12.94 -14.40 6.47
CA TYR A 18 13.11 -12.95 6.49
C TYR A 18 13.51 -12.53 7.89
N ASP A 19 14.37 -11.52 7.98
CA ASP A 19 14.83 -10.92 9.23
C ASP A 19 13.85 -9.83 9.69
N ARG A 20 13.14 -9.22 8.73
CA ARG A 20 12.17 -8.15 8.97
C ARG A 20 10.97 -8.26 8.05
N VAL A 21 9.84 -7.81 8.56
CA VAL A 21 8.60 -7.66 7.79
C VAL A 21 8.07 -6.23 7.87
N TYR A 22 7.66 -5.68 6.74
CA TYR A 22 6.89 -4.44 6.65
C TYR A 22 5.53 -4.71 6.03
N TYR A 23 4.53 -3.95 6.47
CA TYR A 23 3.21 -3.91 5.85
C TYR A 23 2.92 -2.51 5.31
N ILE A 24 2.61 -2.46 4.02
CA ILE A 24 2.27 -1.25 3.28
C ILE A 24 0.83 -1.36 2.81
N GLY A 25 -0.02 -0.50 3.38
CA GLY A 25 -1.38 -0.30 2.89
C GLY A 25 -1.39 0.85 1.90
N GLU A 26 -1.76 0.58 0.65
CA GLU A 26 -2.00 1.61 -0.36
C GLU A 26 -3.49 1.94 -0.44
N HIS A 27 -3.79 3.24 -0.49
CA HIS A 27 -5.15 3.77 -0.51
C HIS A 27 -5.33 4.75 -1.66
N ASP A 28 -6.29 4.49 -2.53
CA ASP A 28 -6.82 5.46 -3.51
C ASP A 28 -7.94 6.28 -2.85
N LEU A 29 -7.70 7.58 -2.69
CA LEU A 29 -8.60 8.51 -2.00
C LEU A 29 -9.30 9.43 -3.00
N TYR A 30 -10.59 9.69 -2.75
CA TYR A 30 -11.44 10.53 -3.57
C TYR A 30 -11.92 11.73 -2.77
N VAL A 31 -11.04 12.71 -2.57
CA VAL A 31 -11.33 13.94 -1.80
C VAL A 31 -11.94 15.02 -2.71
N PRO A 32 -13.19 15.44 -2.49
CA PRO A 32 -13.86 16.45 -3.33
C PRO A 32 -13.24 17.85 -3.25
N ARG A 33 -13.46 18.66 -4.29
CA ARG A 33 -13.03 20.07 -4.37
C ARG A 33 -14.24 21.01 -4.46
N ASP A 34 -14.06 22.25 -4.02
CA ASP A 34 -15.02 23.34 -4.23
C ASP A 34 -14.89 23.95 -5.64
N GLU A 35 -15.73 24.94 -5.94
CA GLU A 35 -15.77 25.65 -7.23
C GLU A 35 -14.46 26.38 -7.56
N ASN A 36 -13.64 26.70 -6.54
CA ASN A 36 -12.34 27.34 -6.68
C ASN A 36 -11.19 26.32 -6.79
N GLY A 37 -11.50 25.02 -6.78
CA GLY A 37 -10.54 23.93 -6.89
C GLY A 37 -9.82 23.57 -5.57
N LYS A 38 -10.24 24.13 -4.42
CA LYS A 38 -9.69 23.76 -3.11
C LYS A 38 -10.37 22.50 -2.59
N TYR A 39 -9.62 21.60 -1.93
CA TYR A 39 -10.22 20.43 -1.28
C TYR A 39 -11.19 20.84 -0.17
N LYS A 40 -12.38 20.22 -0.16
CA LYS A 40 -13.43 20.46 0.83
C LYS A 40 -13.07 19.84 2.19
N THR A 41 -13.56 20.49 3.24
CA THR A 41 -13.66 19.95 4.61
C THR A 41 -15.12 19.85 4.99
N TYR A 42 -15.49 18.80 5.72
CA TYR A 42 -16.85 18.50 6.12
C TYR A 42 -16.94 18.44 7.65
N GLU A 43 -18.07 18.78 8.24
CA GLU A 43 -18.24 18.74 9.70
C GLU A 43 -18.46 17.31 10.20
N SER A 44 -19.03 16.46 9.35
CA SER A 44 -19.25 15.04 9.62
C SER A 44 -18.90 14.16 8.42
N VAL A 45 -18.67 12.86 8.67
CA VAL A 45 -18.43 11.86 7.61
C VAL A 45 -19.66 11.70 6.70
N GLY A 46 -20.87 11.92 7.22
CA GLY A 46 -22.11 11.81 6.45
C GLY A 46 -22.23 12.87 5.37
N GLU A 47 -21.82 14.10 5.67
CA GLU A 47 -21.86 15.22 4.72
C GLU A 47 -20.92 15.02 3.51
N SER A 48 -19.81 14.29 3.68
CA SER A 48 -18.90 14.02 2.57
C SER A 48 -19.40 12.96 1.60
N TYR A 49 -20.44 12.20 1.97
CA TYR A 49 -20.83 10.97 1.26
C TYR A 49 -21.20 11.23 -0.21
N ALA A 50 -22.12 12.17 -0.48
CA ALA A 50 -22.63 12.41 -1.83
C ALA A 50 -21.52 12.88 -2.77
N ASP A 51 -20.76 13.90 -2.36
CA ASP A 51 -19.65 14.47 -3.13
C ASP A 51 -18.55 13.42 -3.39
N THR A 52 -18.19 12.63 -2.37
CA THR A 52 -17.17 11.57 -2.49
C THR A 52 -17.65 10.49 -3.46
N MET A 53 -18.92 10.08 -3.36
CA MET A 53 -19.52 9.09 -4.24
C MET A 53 -19.61 9.56 -5.70
N GLU A 54 -19.79 10.85 -5.96
CA GLU A 54 -19.74 11.40 -7.32
C GLU A 54 -18.32 11.27 -7.90
N LEU A 55 -17.30 11.57 -7.10
CA LEU A 55 -15.90 11.50 -7.53
C LEU A 55 -15.42 10.05 -7.71
N MET A 56 -15.80 9.13 -6.83
CA MET A 56 -15.49 7.70 -6.95
C MET A 56 -15.98 7.10 -8.27
N ARG A 57 -17.17 7.51 -8.75
CA ARG A 57 -17.73 7.05 -10.03
C ARG A 57 -16.89 7.47 -11.25
N LYS A 58 -16.00 8.45 -11.11
CA LYS A 58 -15.09 8.91 -12.17
C LYS A 58 -13.82 8.05 -12.25
N LEU A 59 -13.56 7.17 -11.27
CA LEU A 59 -12.42 6.24 -11.21
C LEU A 59 -11.03 6.91 -11.21
N ILE A 60 -10.98 8.23 -10.95
CA ILE A 60 -9.74 9.01 -10.88
C ILE A 60 -9.55 9.44 -9.42
N PRO A 61 -8.68 8.77 -8.65
CA PRO A 61 -8.40 9.19 -7.28
C PRO A 61 -7.68 10.53 -7.27
N THR A 62 -7.97 11.36 -6.29
CA THR A 62 -7.26 12.63 -6.10
C THR A 62 -5.94 12.44 -5.36
N HIS A 63 -5.81 11.35 -4.61
CA HIS A 63 -4.56 10.96 -3.97
C HIS A 63 -4.42 9.43 -3.99
N VAL A 64 -3.18 8.95 -4.14
CA VAL A 64 -2.82 7.55 -3.90
C VAL A 64 -1.67 7.57 -2.90
N VAL A 65 -1.88 6.98 -1.72
CA VAL A 65 -0.96 7.12 -0.59
C VAL A 65 -0.66 5.80 0.08
N PHE A 66 0.57 5.65 0.56
CA PHE A 66 0.93 4.60 1.51
C PHE A 66 0.63 5.04 2.94
N ASN A 67 0.08 4.13 3.74
CA ASN A 67 -0.15 4.26 5.18
C ASN A 67 -0.84 5.59 5.57
N GLY A 68 -1.80 6.02 4.76
CA GLY A 68 -2.78 7.07 5.10
C GLY A 68 -2.42 8.52 4.75
N LYS A 69 -1.19 8.84 4.31
CA LYS A 69 -0.86 10.21 3.87
C LYS A 69 0.35 10.28 2.92
N VAL A 70 0.45 11.38 2.17
CA VAL A 70 1.64 11.68 1.36
C VAL A 70 2.87 11.74 2.28
N GLY A 71 3.90 10.97 1.91
CA GLY A 71 5.15 10.90 2.69
C GLY A 71 5.04 10.16 4.02
N ALA A 72 4.02 9.32 4.25
CA ALA A 72 3.87 8.58 5.51
C ALA A 72 5.12 7.74 5.87
N LEU A 73 5.73 7.12 4.85
CA LEU A 73 6.89 6.22 4.96
C LEU A 73 8.21 6.89 4.55
N THR A 74 8.38 8.19 4.82
CA THR A 74 9.59 8.95 4.46
C THR A 74 10.20 9.67 5.67
N GLY A 75 11.41 10.23 5.47
CA GLY A 75 12.13 10.97 6.50
C GLY A 75 12.38 10.12 7.75
N LYS A 76 11.97 10.61 8.92
CA LYS A 76 12.10 9.87 10.19
C LYS A 76 11.32 8.54 10.23
N ASN A 77 10.29 8.41 9.38
CA ASN A 77 9.46 7.22 9.27
C ASN A 77 9.89 6.29 8.13
N ALA A 78 11.03 6.57 7.48
CA ALA A 78 11.54 5.72 6.42
C ALA A 78 11.76 4.29 6.90
N MET A 79 11.34 3.32 6.09
CA MET A 79 11.66 1.92 6.31
C MET A 79 13.17 1.73 6.23
N LYS A 80 13.73 0.96 7.16
CA LYS A 80 15.18 0.73 7.28
C LYS A 80 15.48 -0.74 7.08
N ALA A 81 16.64 -1.04 6.55
CA ALA A 81 17.24 -2.37 6.49
C ALA A 81 18.76 -2.22 6.51
N ASN A 82 19.48 -3.29 6.84
CA ASN A 82 20.93 -3.35 6.69
C ASN A 82 21.31 -4.20 5.47
N VAL A 83 22.50 -3.98 4.90
CA VAL A 83 23.03 -4.87 3.87
C VAL A 83 23.13 -6.29 4.41
N GLY A 84 22.63 -7.26 3.65
CA GLY A 84 22.56 -8.67 4.04
C GLY A 84 21.25 -9.06 4.77
N GLU A 85 20.43 -8.09 5.16
CA GLU A 85 19.11 -8.35 5.76
C GLU A 85 18.09 -8.74 4.67
N THR A 86 17.32 -9.79 4.91
CA THR A 86 16.18 -10.18 4.07
C THR A 86 14.90 -9.56 4.59
N VAL A 87 14.21 -8.78 3.76
CA VAL A 87 12.98 -8.06 4.15
C VAL A 87 11.78 -8.62 3.39
N LEU A 88 10.75 -9.05 4.13
CA LEU A 88 9.44 -9.35 3.58
C LEU A 88 8.60 -8.07 3.53
N ILE A 89 8.14 -7.68 2.34
CA ILE A 89 7.24 -6.53 2.17
C ILE A 89 5.86 -7.05 1.78
N VAL A 90 4.89 -6.89 2.69
CA VAL A 90 3.49 -7.17 2.44
C VAL A 90 2.83 -5.90 1.91
N HIS A 91 2.33 -5.93 0.68
CA HIS A 91 1.63 -4.81 0.06
C HIS A 91 0.16 -5.17 -0.14
N SER A 92 -0.75 -4.25 0.22
CA SER A 92 -2.18 -4.42 -0.04
C SER A 92 -2.76 -3.23 -0.77
N GLN A 93 -3.67 -3.52 -1.69
CA GLN A 93 -4.57 -2.56 -2.31
C GLN A 93 -5.95 -3.27 -2.37
N ALA A 94 -6.99 -2.65 -1.80
CA ALA A 94 -8.31 -3.27 -1.67
C ALA A 94 -9.33 -2.91 -2.77
N ASN A 95 -9.10 -1.86 -3.54
CA ASN A 95 -10.09 -1.25 -4.45
C ASN A 95 -9.58 -1.02 -5.90
N ARG A 96 -8.27 -0.88 -6.11
CA ARG A 96 -7.67 -0.52 -7.39
C ARG A 96 -6.32 -1.20 -7.60
N ASP A 97 -5.99 -1.56 -8.83
CA ASP A 97 -4.70 -2.17 -9.12
C ASP A 97 -3.52 -1.24 -8.77
N SER A 98 -2.47 -1.85 -8.21
CA SER A 98 -1.17 -1.23 -7.97
C SER A 98 -0.05 -2.13 -8.51
N ARG A 99 1.10 -1.52 -8.76
CA ARG A 99 2.29 -2.16 -9.32
C ARG A 99 3.53 -1.76 -8.51
N PRO A 100 3.72 -2.36 -7.31
CA PRO A 100 4.84 -2.04 -6.44
C PRO A 100 6.18 -2.22 -7.13
N HIS A 101 7.13 -1.34 -6.83
CA HIS A 101 8.48 -1.40 -7.35
C HIS A 101 9.48 -0.91 -6.30
N LEU A 102 10.64 -1.56 -6.22
CA LEU A 102 11.74 -1.15 -5.37
C LEU A 102 12.84 -0.53 -6.24
N ILE A 103 12.91 0.80 -6.28
CA ILE A 103 13.91 1.52 -7.08
C ILE A 103 15.31 1.14 -6.57
N GLY A 104 16.15 0.64 -7.48
CA GLY A 104 17.52 0.20 -7.16
C GLY A 104 17.62 -1.22 -6.58
N GLY A 105 16.51 -1.96 -6.47
CA GLY A 105 16.48 -3.35 -6.03
C GLY A 105 15.53 -4.20 -6.88
N HIS A 106 15.17 -5.37 -6.35
CA HIS A 106 14.25 -6.32 -6.99
C HIS A 106 13.35 -6.98 -5.93
N GLY A 107 12.32 -7.69 -6.39
CA GLY A 107 11.64 -8.69 -5.57
C GLY A 107 12.20 -10.07 -5.89
N ASP A 108 13.10 -10.57 -5.05
CA ASP A 108 13.77 -11.87 -5.29
C ASP A 108 12.77 -13.03 -5.35
N HIS A 109 11.75 -12.98 -4.48
CA HIS A 109 10.61 -13.88 -4.49
C HIS A 109 9.32 -13.07 -4.32
N VAL A 110 8.37 -13.22 -5.27
CA VAL A 110 7.13 -12.44 -5.29
C VAL A 110 5.93 -13.36 -5.47
N TRP A 111 5.07 -13.40 -4.45
CA TRP A 111 3.72 -13.94 -4.57
C TRP A 111 2.74 -12.82 -4.91
N ALA A 112 2.66 -12.46 -6.18
CA ALA A 112 1.88 -11.29 -6.64
C ALA A 112 0.38 -11.40 -6.28
N THR A 113 -0.16 -12.61 -6.21
CA THR A 113 -1.56 -12.89 -5.83
C THR A 113 -1.74 -13.14 -4.32
N GLY A 114 -0.65 -13.04 -3.55
CA GLY A 114 -0.63 -13.15 -2.09
C GLY A 114 -1.05 -14.52 -1.56
N LYS A 115 -0.75 -15.59 -2.28
CA LYS A 115 -0.92 -16.99 -1.85
C LYS A 115 0.40 -17.72 -2.01
N PHE A 116 0.81 -18.44 -0.97
CA PHE A 116 2.08 -19.13 -0.83
C PHE A 116 1.93 -20.32 0.10
#